data_AF-A0A7Z9VHS9-F1
#
_entry.id   AF-A0A7Z9VHS9-F1
#
_cell.length_a   1.000
_cell.length_b   1.000
_cell.length_c   1.000
_cell.angle_alpha   90.00
_cell.angle_beta   90.00
_cell.angle_gamma   90.00
#
_symmetry.space_group_name_H-M   'P 1'
#
loop_
_entity.id
_entity.type
_entity.pdbx_description
1 polymer ?
#
loop_
_entity_poly.entity_id
_entity_poly.type
_entity_poly.pdbx_seq_one_letter_code
_entity_poly.pdbx_strand_id
1 'polypeptide(L)'
;MQDQTSRSVAIIGSGPGGMYVAQALLPKAPGCRIDIIDKLPTPFGLIRGGVAPDHQKTKKVDEKYAQSVASEGVRFIGNVTVGSDIDLEALRDAYDA
;
A
#
# COMPACT_ATOMS: atom_id res chain seq x y z
N MET A 1 -21.40 22.17 8.50
CA MET A 1 -20.95 20.83 8.88
C MET A 1 -20.60 20.13 7.57
N GLN A 2 -19.32 20.13 7.19
CA GLN A 2 -18.91 19.53 5.90
C GLN A 2 -18.96 18.02 6.05
N ASP A 3 -19.69 17.37 5.14
CA ASP A 3 -19.80 15.93 5.00
C ASP A 3 -18.40 15.41 4.59
N GLN A 4 -17.65 14.83 5.52
CA GLN A 4 -16.34 14.25 5.23
C GLN A 4 -16.60 12.93 4.49
N THR A 5 -16.84 13.01 3.17
CA THR A 5 -16.91 11.82 2.31
C THR A 5 -15.61 11.03 2.51
N SER A 6 -15.72 9.85 3.14
CA SER A 6 -14.59 8.93 3.33
C SER A 6 -14.08 8.52 1.95
N ARG A 7 -12.95 9.09 1.53
CA ARG A 7 -12.30 8.78 0.25
C ARG A 7 -11.57 7.45 0.35
N SER A 8 -11.46 6.76 -0.77
CA SER A 8 -10.82 5.45 -0.90
C SER A 8 -9.73 5.49 -1.97
N VAL A 9 -8.58 4.90 -1.68
CA VAL A 9 -7.44 4.84 -2.61
C VAL A 9 -6.91 3.43 -2.71
N ALA A 10 -6.70 2.93 -3.93
CA ALA A 10 -6.03 1.67 -4.21
C ALA A 10 -4.59 1.91 -4.66
N ILE A 11 -3.62 1.35 -3.94
CA ILE A 11 -2.21 1.37 -4.30
C ILE A 11 -1.82 -0.01 -4.83
N ILE A 12 -1.50 -0.10 -6.11
CA ILE A 12 -1.05 -1.35 -6.74
C ILE A 12 0.47 -1.48 -6.58
N GLY A 13 0.88 -2.43 -5.74
CA GLY A 13 2.26 -2.75 -5.41
C GLY A 13 2.70 -2.22 -4.04
N SER A 14 3.21 -3.12 -3.20
CA SER A 14 3.65 -2.85 -1.81
C SER A 14 5.15 -2.59 -1.67
N GLY A 15 5.87 -2.37 -2.78
CA GLY A 15 7.28 -1.98 -2.76
C GLY A 15 7.49 -0.54 -2.25
N PRO A 16 8.74 -0.04 -2.26
CA PRO A 16 9.06 1.31 -1.78
C PRO A 16 8.17 2.41 -2.37
N GLY A 17 7.89 2.36 -3.67
CA GLY A 17 7.02 3.33 -4.34
C GLY A 17 5.63 3.42 -3.69
N GLY A 18 4.92 2.29 -3.60
CA GLY A 18 3.60 2.25 -2.98
C GLY A 18 3.62 2.60 -1.49
N MET A 19 4.63 2.13 -0.76
CA MET A 19 4.77 2.45 0.66
C MET A 19 5.04 3.94 0.92
N TYR A 20 5.78 4.61 0.04
CA TYR A 20 5.98 6.07 0.14
C TYR A 20 4.71 6.85 -0.18
N VAL A 21 3.92 6.40 -1.16
CA VAL A 21 2.60 7.00 -1.44
C VAL A 21 1.69 6.88 -0.22
N ALA A 22 1.55 5.68 0.36
CA ALA A 22 0.73 5.47 1.54
C ALA A 22 1.15 6.38 2.72
N GLN A 23 2.45 6.44 3.01
CA GLN A 23 3.01 7.32 4.06
C GLN A 23 2.73 8.80 3.81
N ALA A 24 2.83 9.25 2.55
CA ALA A 24 2.61 10.65 2.22
C ALA A 24 1.12 11.03 2.25
N LEU A 25 0.23 10.08 1.97
CA LEU A 25 -1.21 10.30 1.87
C LEU A 25 -1.90 10.31 3.24
N LEU A 26 -1.56 9.36 4.12
CA LEU A 26 -2.16 9.20 5.44
C LEU A 26 -2.35 10.52 6.24
N PRO A 27 -1.30 11.35 6.45
CA PRO A 27 -1.45 12.57 7.24
C PRO A 27 -2.21 13.69 6.49
N LYS A 28 -2.34 13.60 5.16
CA LYS A 28 -2.97 14.63 4.33
C LYS A 28 -4.46 14.38 4.10
N ALA A 29 -4.90 13.13 4.26
CA ALA A 29 -6.27 12.71 3.97
C ALA A 29 -6.88 11.98 5.18
N PRO A 30 -7.16 12.69 6.28
CA PRO A 30 -7.80 12.07 7.45
C PRO A 30 -9.15 11.45 7.07
N GLY A 31 -9.36 10.19 7.50
CA GLY A 31 -10.55 9.40 7.17
C GLY A 31 -10.55 8.74 5.79
N CYS A 32 -9.45 8.86 5.04
CA CYS A 32 -9.26 8.13 3.79
C CYS A 32 -8.89 6.66 4.06
N ARG A 33 -9.54 5.73 3.34
CA ARG A 33 -9.17 4.31 3.34
C ARG A 33 -8.17 4.03 2.23
N ILE A 34 -7.07 3.36 2.56
CA ILE A 34 -5.99 3.01 1.65
C ILE A 34 -5.88 1.49 1.62
N ASP A 35 -6.06 0.89 0.44
CA ASP A 35 -5.81 -0.53 0.22
C ASP A 35 -4.55 -0.70 -0.62
N ILE A 36 -3.55 -1.38 -0.08
CA ILE A 36 -2.30 -1.72 -0.77
C ILE A 36 -2.43 -3.15 -1.30
N ILE A 37 -2.54 -3.28 -2.62
CA ILE A 37 -2.78 -4.54 -3.31
C ILE A 37 -1.46 -5.06 -3.88
N ASP A 38 -1.08 -6.30 -3.60
CA ASP A 38 0.14 -6.90 -4.13
C ASP A 38 -0.08 -8.34 -4.59
N LYS A 39 0.60 -8.72 -5.66
CA LYS A 39 0.60 -10.10 -6.17
C LYS A 39 1.28 -11.07 -5.20
N LEU A 40 2.23 -10.59 -4.41
CA LEU A 40 2.96 -11.41 -3.44
C LEU A 40 2.19 -11.50 -2.12
N PRO A 41 2.31 -12.61 -1.38
CA PRO A 41 1.68 -12.75 -0.05
C PRO A 41 2.31 -11.85 1.00
N THR A 42 3.51 -11.33 0.74
CA THR A 42 4.29 -10.54 1.69
C THR A 42 4.59 -9.15 1.15
N PRO A 43 4.51 -8.11 1.98
CA PRO A 43 4.71 -6.74 1.53
C PRO A 43 6.20 -6.40 1.32
N PHE A 44 6.45 -5.16 0.90
CA PHE A 44 7.75 -4.47 0.82
C PHE A 44 8.60 -4.74 -0.44
N GLY A 45 8.11 -5.59 -1.35
CA GLY A 45 8.74 -5.82 -2.66
C GLY A 45 10.24 -6.09 -2.56
N LEU A 46 11.05 -5.31 -3.28
CA LEU A 46 12.50 -5.50 -3.33
C LEU A 46 13.24 -5.23 -2.02
N ILE A 47 12.65 -4.50 -1.06
CA ILE A 47 13.27 -4.39 0.28
C ILE A 47 13.34 -5.77 0.95
N ARG A 48 12.29 -6.58 0.74
CA ARG A 48 12.22 -7.95 1.24
C ARG A 48 12.93 -8.94 0.32
N GLY A 49 12.57 -8.93 -0.96
CA GLY A 49 12.97 -9.96 -1.93
C GLY A 49 14.21 -9.64 -2.78
N GLY A 50 14.72 -8.41 -2.73
CA GLY A 50 15.83 -7.94 -3.58
C GLY A 50 17.09 -7.56 -2.82
N VAL A 51 16.96 -6.84 -1.70
CA VAL A 51 18.13 -6.41 -0.89
C VAL A 51 18.88 -7.63 -0.37
N ALA A 52 20.17 -7.67 -0.69
CA ALA A 52 21.06 -8.76 -0.31
C ALA A 52 21.05 -9.00 1.22
N PRO A 53 21.21 -10.26 1.67
CA PRO A 53 21.06 -10.62 3.08
C PRO A 53 22.15 -10.02 4.00
N ASP A 54 23.28 -9.61 3.46
CA ASP A 54 24.36 -8.91 4.16
C ASP A 54 24.14 -7.38 4.23
N HIS A 55 23.15 -6.83 3.50
CA HIS A 55 22.84 -5.41 3.43
C HIS A 55 21.70 -5.00 4.37
N GLN A 56 21.77 -5.43 5.64
CA GLN A 56 20.71 -5.23 6.64
C GLN A 56 20.39 -3.76 6.92
N LYS A 57 21.37 -2.85 6.78
CA LYS A 57 21.15 -1.41 6.95
C LYS A 57 20.12 -0.85 5.96
N THR A 58 20.11 -1.36 4.73
CA THR A 58 19.16 -0.96 3.68
C THR A 58 17.77 -1.54 3.94
N LYS A 59 17.66 -2.65 4.68
CA LYS A 59 16.38 -3.28 5.02
C LYS A 59 15.58 -2.49 6.05
N LYS A 60 16.24 -1.74 6.95
CA LYS A 60 15.63 -0.97 8.06
C LYS A 60 14.46 -0.04 7.71
N VAL A 61 14.24 0.25 6.43
CA VAL A 61 13.05 1.00 5.99
C VAL A 61 11.76 0.18 6.19
N ASP A 62 11.86 -1.14 6.27
CA ASP A 62 10.76 -2.07 6.56
C ASP A 62 10.03 -1.75 7.87
N GLU A 63 10.75 -1.32 8.92
CA GLU A 63 10.15 -0.91 10.20
C GLU A 63 9.18 0.27 10.02
N LYS A 64 9.57 1.29 9.22
CA LYS A 64 8.71 2.44 8.91
C LYS A 64 7.52 2.04 8.06
N TYR A 65 7.73 1.12 7.12
CA TYR A 65 6.66 0.59 6.29
C TYR A 65 5.66 -0.22 7.13
N ALA A 66 6.13 -1.03 8.07
CA ALA A 66 5.29 -1.79 8.98
C ALA A 66 4.41 -0.87 9.84
N GLN A 67 4.95 0.23 10.37
CA GLN A 67 4.16 1.23 11.10
C GLN A 67 3.05 1.84 10.23
N SER A 68 3.35 2.06 8.95
CA SER A 68 2.39 2.63 7.99
C SER A 68 1.26 1.65 7.67
N VAL A 69 1.57 0.38 7.44
CA VAL A 69 0.56 -0.67 7.20
C VAL A 69 -0.28 -0.93 8.45
N ALA A 70 0.29 -0.74 9.65
CA ALA A 70 -0.43 -0.87 10.92
C ALA A 70 -1.30 0.35 11.28
N SER A 71 -1.26 1.42 10.48
CA SER A 71 -2.03 2.62 10.75
C SER A 71 -3.52 2.41 10.47
N GLU A 72 -4.38 3.03 11.29
CA GLU A 72 -5.82 3.02 11.07
C GLU A 72 -6.14 3.61 9.69
N GLY A 73 -6.93 2.88 8.90
CA GLY A 73 -7.27 3.26 7.52
C GLY A 73 -6.38 2.66 6.44
N VAL A 74 -5.31 1.91 6.77
CA VAL A 74 -4.53 1.14 5.79
C VAL A 74 -4.84 -0.35 5.88
N ARG A 75 -5.00 -1.02 4.72
CA ARG A 75 -5.07 -2.48 4.63
C ARG A 75 -4.08 -2.98 3.59
N PHE A 76 -3.43 -4.10 3.89
CA PHE A 76 -2.63 -4.84 2.93
C PHE A 76 -3.42 -6.04 2.40
N ILE A 77 -3.48 -6.18 1.08
CA ILE A 77 -4.18 -7.25 0.37
C ILE A 77 -3.16 -7.93 -0.54
N GLY A 78 -2.53 -9.00 -0.04
CA GLY A 78 -1.58 -9.81 -0.79
C GLY A 78 -2.26 -10.90 -1.62
N ASN A 79 -1.47 -11.61 -2.43
CA ASN A 79 -1.93 -12.67 -3.34
C ASN A 79 -3.00 -12.22 -4.36
N VAL A 80 -2.95 -10.96 -4.81
CA VAL A 80 -3.87 -10.43 -5.84
C VAL A 80 -3.07 -9.84 -6.98
N THR A 81 -3.20 -10.44 -8.16
CA THR A 81 -2.56 -9.98 -9.40
C THR A 81 -3.55 -9.13 -10.19
N VAL A 82 -3.35 -7.81 -10.18
CA VAL A 82 -4.15 -6.91 -11.03
C VAL A 82 -3.86 -7.19 -12.51
N GLY A 83 -4.92 -7.31 -13.31
CA GLY A 83 -4.90 -7.74 -14.71
C GLY A 83 -5.03 -9.25 -14.92
N SER A 84 -5.12 -10.05 -13.84
CA SER A 84 -5.38 -11.50 -13.90
C SER A 84 -6.49 -11.92 -12.93
N ASP A 85 -6.36 -11.57 -11.66
CA ASP A 85 -7.33 -11.92 -10.61
C ASP A 85 -8.42 -10.84 -10.49
N ILE A 86 -8.08 -9.58 -10.78
CA ILE A 86 -9.00 -8.44 -10.82
C ILE A 86 -8.60 -7.49 -11.94
N ASP A 87 -9.58 -7.00 -12.69
CA ASP A 87 -9.35 -6.03 -13.75
C ASP A 87 -9.05 -4.63 -13.21
N LEU A 88 -8.21 -3.89 -13.93
CA LEU A 88 -7.89 -2.51 -13.57
C LEU A 88 -9.13 -1.60 -13.61
N GLU A 89 -10.06 -1.86 -14.52
CA GLU A 89 -11.31 -1.10 -14.64
C GLU A 89 -12.20 -1.30 -13.41
N ALA A 90 -12.31 -2.54 -12.91
CA ALA A 90 -13.03 -2.82 -11.67
C ALA A 90 -12.45 -2.07 -10.46
N LEU A 91 -11.12 -1.91 -10.39
CA LEU A 91 -10.49 -1.09 -9.35
C LEU A 91 -10.81 0.40 -9.51
N ARG A 92 -10.85 0.91 -10.75
CA ARG A 92 -11.20 2.33 -11.01
C ARG A 92 -12.65 2.64 -10.64
N ASP A 93 -13.55 1.68 -10.82
CA ASP A 93 -14.95 1.84 -10.44
C ASP A 93 -15.17 1.73 -8.92
N ALA A 94 -14.31 0.97 -8.23
CA ALA A 94 -14.45 0.69 -6.80
C ALA A 94 -13.76 1.71 -5.88
N TYR A 95 -12.77 2.45 -6.37
CA TYR A 95 -11.97 3.41 -5.59
C TYR A 95 -12.04 4.81 -6.17
N ASP A 96 -11.90 5.82 -5.32
CA ASP A 96 -11.86 7.22 -5.76
C ASP A 96 -10.54 7.56 -6.50
N ALA A 97 -9.46 6.83 -6.20
CA ALA A 97 -8.17 6.94 -6.88
C ALA A 97 -7.33 5.66 -6.84
#